data_AF-A0A976DE55-F1
#
_entry.id   AF-A0A976DE55-F1
#
_cell.length_a   1.000
_cell.length_b   1.000
_cell.length_c   1.000
_cell.angle_alpha   90.00
_cell.angle_beta   90.00
_cell.angle_gamma   90.00
#
_symmetry.space_group_name_H-M   'P 1'
#
loop_
_entity.id
_entity.type
_entity.pdbx_description
1 polymer ?
#
loop_
_entity_poly.entity_id
_entity_poly.type
_entity_poly.pdbx_seq_one_letter_code
_entity_poly.pdbx_strand_id
1 'polypeptide(L)'
;MKILLVHDEMINESLPVFAQYPDLQRVFVFDPAFIAAEGWTMKRVQFIADGLMEIPNVHVYKGALTDVCSSLSVNHIVTQRTPNHCISAWLAGLTPMLIDYADEPPFVRYSGRVTRFTKYWKTVEPQWFPKAQ
;
A
#
# COMPACT_ATOMS: atom_id res chain seq x y z
N MET A 1 -15.09 -1.45 13.95
CA MET A 1 -14.05 -0.41 13.89
C MET A 1 -13.63 -0.20 12.44
N LYS A 2 -13.49 1.05 12.00
CA LYS A 2 -12.96 1.40 10.67
C LYS A 2 -11.47 1.71 10.77
N ILE A 3 -10.64 1.13 9.90
CA ILE A 3 -9.18 1.34 9.89
C ILE A 3 -8.68 1.71 8.49
N LEU A 4 -7.48 2.29 8.44
CA LEU A 4 -6.69 2.39 7.23
C LEU A 4 -5.63 1.27 7.24
N LEU A 5 -5.84 0.22 6.45
CA LEU A 5 -4.88 -0.87 6.30
C LEU A 5 -3.78 -0.45 5.33
N VAL A 6 -2.54 -0.46 5.81
CA VAL A 6 -1.31 -0.15 5.07
C VAL A 6 -0.70 -1.47 4.59
N HIS A 7 -0.36 -1.57 3.30
CA HIS A 7 0.37 -2.71 2.72
C HIS A 7 1.77 -2.28 2.25
N ASP A 8 2.56 -3.21 1.72
CA ASP A 8 4.01 -3.03 1.46
C ASP A 8 4.35 -2.13 0.26
N GLU A 9 3.34 -1.68 -0.48
CA GLU A 9 3.45 -0.66 -1.52
C GLU A 9 3.04 0.73 -1.02
N MET A 10 2.56 0.84 0.24
CA MET A 10 2.15 2.09 0.88
C MET A 10 3.23 2.67 1.82
N ILE A 11 4.50 2.37 1.55
CA ILE A 11 5.65 2.71 2.42
C ILE A 11 6.20 4.09 2.05
N ASN A 12 5.35 5.11 2.14
CA ASN A 12 5.70 6.51 1.90
C ASN A 12 4.81 7.41 2.78
N GLU A 13 5.41 8.22 3.65
CA GLU A 13 4.68 9.09 4.59
C GLU A 13 3.82 10.18 3.92
N SER A 14 4.12 10.50 2.65
CA SER A 14 3.46 11.58 1.90
C SER A 14 2.30 11.09 1.02
N LEU A 15 1.82 9.85 1.22
CA LEU A 15 0.71 9.31 0.41
C LEU A 15 -0.59 10.11 0.63
N PRO A 16 -1.30 10.52 -0.44
CA PRO A 16 -2.53 11.30 -0.32
C PRO A 16 -3.61 10.65 0.54
N VAL A 17 -3.66 9.30 0.58
CA VAL A 17 -4.62 8.56 1.40
C VAL A 17 -4.48 8.86 2.90
N PHE A 18 -3.27 9.17 3.37
CA PHE A 18 -3.02 9.53 4.76
C PHE A 18 -3.61 10.91 5.12
N ALA A 19 -3.66 11.83 4.16
CA ALA A 19 -4.31 13.12 4.31
C ALA A 19 -5.83 13.04 4.10
N GLN A 20 -6.30 12.11 3.27
CA GLN A 20 -7.74 11.87 3.04
C GLN A 20 -8.42 11.24 4.26
N TYR A 21 -7.69 10.40 5.01
CA TYR A 21 -8.20 9.68 6.18
C TYR A 21 -7.32 9.92 7.42
N PRO A 22 -7.19 11.17 7.92
CA PRO A 22 -6.27 11.50 8.99
C PRO A 22 -6.66 10.89 10.34
N ASP A 23 -7.97 10.67 10.56
CA ASP A 23 -8.52 10.18 11.82
C ASP A 23 -8.59 8.65 11.91
N LEU A 24 -8.35 7.93 10.81
CA LEU A 24 -8.36 6.48 10.83
C LEU A 24 -7.06 5.94 11.41
N GLN A 25 -7.18 4.98 12.33
CA GLN A 25 -6.02 4.24 12.81
C GLN A 25 -5.36 3.52 11.64
N ARG A 26 -4.07 3.78 11.44
CA ARG A 26 -3.27 3.15 10.39
C ARG A 26 -2.73 1.84 10.94
N VAL A 27 -2.94 0.75 10.22
CA VAL A 27 -2.57 -0.59 10.67
C VAL A 27 -1.73 -1.24 9.59
N PHE A 28 -0.58 -1.77 9.98
CA PHE A 28 0.23 -2.66 9.14
C PHE A 28 0.33 -4.02 9.83
N VAL A 29 0.22 -5.10 9.06
CA VAL A 29 0.32 -6.46 9.58
C VAL A 29 1.44 -7.22 8.87
N PHE A 30 2.45 -7.62 9.64
CA PHE A 30 3.40 -8.64 9.20
C PHE A 30 2.73 -10.02 9.30
N ASP A 31 2.03 -10.39 8.22
CA ASP A 31 1.38 -11.69 8.08
C ASP A 31 2.40 -12.75 7.60
N PRO A 32 2.76 -13.74 8.43
CA PRO A 32 3.76 -14.74 8.06
C PRO A 32 3.40 -15.55 6.80
N ALA A 33 2.11 -15.80 6.55
CA ALA A 33 1.67 -16.55 5.39
C ALA A 33 1.83 -15.73 4.11
N PHE A 34 1.47 -14.44 4.17
CA PHE A 34 1.69 -13.50 3.06
C PHE A 34 3.18 -13.33 2.75
N ILE A 35 4.00 -13.08 3.78
CA ILE A 35 5.46 -12.93 3.67
C ILE A 35 6.10 -14.17 3.04
N ALA A 36 5.66 -15.37 3.44
CA ALA A 36 6.14 -16.63 2.88
C ALA A 36 5.70 -16.82 1.42
N ALA A 37 4.44 -16.50 1.10
CA ALA A 37 3.90 -16.61 -0.26
C ALA A 37 4.60 -15.67 -1.25
N GLU A 38 4.87 -14.43 -0.82
CA GLU A 38 5.61 -13.43 -1.61
C GLU A 38 7.13 -13.67 -1.62
N GLY A 39 7.63 -14.65 -0.86
CA GLY A 39 9.05 -14.98 -0.80
C GLY A 39 9.93 -13.87 -0.24
N TRP A 40 9.42 -13.08 0.72
CA TRP A 40 10.17 -11.97 1.29
C TRP A 40 11.41 -12.47 2.04
N THR A 41 12.57 -11.92 1.65
CA THR A 41 13.81 -12.12 2.40
C THR A 41 13.82 -11.27 3.67
N MET A 42 14.71 -11.60 4.63
CA MET A 42 14.92 -10.77 5.82
C MET A 42 15.26 -9.31 5.48
N LYS A 43 16.01 -9.07 4.40
CA LYS A 43 16.32 -7.72 3.94
C LYS A 43 15.07 -6.93 3.52
N ARG A 44 14.11 -7.59 2.88
CA ARG A 44 12.83 -6.97 2.49
C ARG A 44 12.00 -6.66 3.74
N VAL A 45 11.92 -7.58 4.70
CA VAL A 45 11.22 -7.35 5.98
C VAL A 45 11.82 -6.15 6.72
N GLN A 46 13.15 -6.08 6.82
CA GLN A 46 13.83 -4.93 7.43
C GLN A 46 13.52 -3.62 6.71
N PHE A 47 13.63 -3.61 5.38
CA PHE A 47 13.31 -2.42 4.57
C PHE A 47 11.88 -1.91 4.81
N ILE A 48 10.91 -2.83 4.89
CA ILE A 48 9.51 -2.47 5.20
C ILE A 48 9.41 -1.92 6.63
N ALA A 49 10.05 -2.57 7.61
CA ALA A 49 10.04 -2.09 8.99
C ALA A 49 10.64 -0.68 9.13
N ASP A 50 11.75 -0.40 8.45
CA ASP A 50 12.39 0.90 8.44
C ASP A 50 11.46 1.97 7.85
N GLY A 51 10.85 1.69 6.71
CA GLY A 51 9.92 2.64 6.08
C GLY A 51 8.62 2.85 6.87
N LEU A 52 8.14 1.85 7.62
CA LEU A 52 7.00 2.01 8.53
C LEU A 52 7.30 2.98 9.68
N MET A 53 8.56 3.08 10.13
CA MET A 53 8.94 4.04 11.19
C MET A 53 8.76 5.50 10.76
N GLU A 54 8.80 5.77 9.45
CA GLU A 54 8.59 7.11 8.89
C GLU A 54 7.09 7.43 8.78
N ILE A 55 6.20 6.44 8.76
CA ILE A 55 4.76 6.69 8.64
C ILE A 55 4.17 7.12 9.99
N PRO A 56 3.58 8.32 10.10
CA PRO A 56 3.05 8.77 11.38
C PRO A 56 1.86 7.90 11.81
N ASN A 57 1.78 7.63 13.12
CA ASN A 57 0.65 6.93 13.75
C ASN A 57 0.31 5.55 13.15
N VAL A 58 1.31 4.83 12.60
CA VAL A 58 1.11 3.45 12.16
C VAL A 58 1.24 2.46 13.31
N HIS A 59 0.26 1.59 13.46
CA HIS A 59 0.27 0.50 14.42
C HIS A 59 0.68 -0.79 13.70
N VAL A 60 1.78 -1.38 14.15
CA VAL A 60 2.36 -2.56 13.54
C VAL A 60 1.99 -3.80 14.36
N TYR A 61 1.43 -4.80 13.69
CA TYR A 61 1.08 -6.09 14.28
C TYR A 61 1.80 -7.22 13.55
N LYS A 62 1.88 -8.37 14.21
CA LYS A 62 2.38 -9.62 13.64
C LYS A 62 1.34 -10.71 13.85
N GLY A 63 1.04 -11.47 12.81
CA GLY A 63 0.04 -12.54 12.84
C GLY A 63 -0.78 -12.57 11.56
N ALA A 64 -1.71 -13.52 11.45
CA ALA A 64 -2.62 -13.57 10.32
C ALA A 64 -3.47 -12.29 10.27
N LEU A 65 -3.65 -11.71 9.08
CA LEU A 65 -4.43 -10.48 8.92
C LEU A 65 -5.83 -10.59 9.52
N THR A 66 -6.50 -11.73 9.32
CA THR A 66 -7.84 -12.01 9.84
C THR A 66 -7.89 -11.95 11.36
N ASP A 67 -6.89 -12.50 12.04
CA ASP A 67 -6.84 -12.57 13.49
C ASP A 67 -6.59 -11.20 14.10
N VAL A 68 -5.68 -10.43 13.49
CA VAL A 68 -5.42 -9.03 13.88
C VAL A 68 -6.70 -8.20 13.71
N CYS A 69 -7.34 -8.26 12.54
CA CYS A 69 -8.59 -7.54 12.29
C CYS A 69 -9.69 -7.95 13.28
N SER A 70 -9.82 -9.24 13.61
CA SER A 70 -10.77 -9.75 14.60
C SER A 70 -10.48 -9.19 16.00
N SER A 71 -9.23 -9.25 16.46
CA SER A 71 -8.83 -8.73 17.79
C SER A 71 -9.09 -7.23 17.95
N LEU A 72 -8.98 -6.48 16.85
CA LEU A 72 -9.24 -5.04 16.79
C LEU A 72 -10.71 -4.71 16.53
N SER A 73 -11.59 -5.72 16.45
CA SER A 73 -13.01 -5.56 16.11
C SER A 73 -13.21 -4.75 14.82
N VAL A 74 -12.34 -4.97 13.83
CA VAL A 74 -12.40 -4.32 12.52
C VAL A 74 -13.58 -4.89 11.74
N ASN A 75 -14.38 -3.99 11.18
CA ASN A 75 -15.51 -4.34 10.32
C ASN A 75 -15.51 -3.55 9.01
N HIS A 76 -14.64 -2.55 8.89
CA HIS A 76 -14.48 -1.73 7.70
C HIS A 76 -13.00 -1.38 7.51
N ILE A 77 -12.48 -1.66 6.32
CA ILE A 77 -11.11 -1.35 5.93
C ILE A 77 -11.15 -0.32 4.81
N VAL A 78 -10.31 0.70 4.93
CA VAL A 78 -9.87 1.52 3.81
C VAL A 78 -8.45 1.08 3.49
N THR A 79 -8.10 0.96 2.21
CA THR A 79 -6.71 0.73 1.79
C THR A 79 -6.48 1.34 0.41
N GLN A 80 -5.23 1.42 -0.04
CA GLN A 80 -4.92 1.96 -1.36
C GLN A 80 -5.20 0.91 -2.44
N ARG A 81 -5.75 1.34 -3.58
CA ARG A 81 -5.91 0.45 -4.73
C ARG A 81 -4.54 0.12 -5.31
N THR A 82 -4.30 -1.16 -5.53
CA THR A 82 -3.08 -1.65 -6.18
C THR A 82 -3.43 -2.66 -7.28
N PRO A 83 -2.68 -2.70 -8.40
CA PRO A 83 -2.77 -3.78 -9.38
C PRO A 83 -2.12 -5.09 -8.89
N ASN A 84 -1.49 -5.11 -7.72
CA ASN A 84 -0.85 -6.29 -7.16
C ASN A 84 -1.90 -7.35 -6.79
N HIS A 85 -1.85 -8.46 -7.50
CA HIS A 85 -2.80 -9.57 -7.35
C HIS A 85 -2.59 -10.33 -6.04
N CYS A 86 -1.38 -10.38 -5.50
CA CYS A 86 -1.09 -11.04 -4.23
C CYS A 86 -1.71 -10.28 -3.07
N ILE A 87 -1.60 -8.94 -3.06
CA ILE A 87 -2.28 -8.08 -2.08
C ILE A 87 -3.80 -8.21 -2.24
N SER A 88 -4.30 -8.19 -3.47
CA SER A 88 -5.73 -8.35 -3.73
C SER A 88 -6.27 -9.69 -3.21
N ALA A 89 -5.53 -10.79 -3.40
CA ALA A 89 -5.89 -12.11 -2.90
C ALA A 89 -5.82 -12.18 -1.37
N TRP A 90 -4.81 -11.55 -0.76
CA TRP A 90 -4.67 -11.45 0.69
C TRP A 90 -5.85 -10.70 1.32
N LEU A 91 -6.26 -9.57 0.72
CA LEU A 91 -7.43 -8.80 1.16
C LEU A 91 -8.75 -9.55 0.96
N ALA A 92 -8.88 -10.37 -0.09
CA ALA A 92 -10.07 -11.19 -0.32
C ALA A 92 -10.35 -12.17 0.84
N GLY A 93 -9.30 -12.58 1.57
CA GLY A 93 -9.41 -13.40 2.77
C GLY A 93 -10.16 -12.75 3.95
N LEU A 94 -10.43 -11.45 3.89
CA LEU A 94 -11.13 -10.71 4.94
C LEU A 94 -12.67 -10.71 4.82
N THR A 95 -13.22 -11.41 3.83
CA THR A 95 -14.67 -11.54 3.66
C THR A 95 -15.31 -12.08 4.96
N PRO A 96 -16.35 -11.43 5.54
CA PRO A 96 -17.26 -10.46 4.94
C PRO A 96 -17.00 -8.97 5.25
N MET A 97 -15.79 -8.58 5.67
CA MET A 97 -15.49 -7.18 6.00
C MET A 97 -15.70 -6.26 4.79
N LEU A 98 -16.19 -5.04 5.03
CA LEU A 98 -16.31 -4.02 3.98
C LEU A 98 -14.90 -3.46 3.67
N ILE A 99 -14.54 -3.39 2.39
CA ILE A 99 -13.25 -2.85 1.94
C ILE A 99 -13.48 -1.73 0.94
N ASP A 100 -13.09 -0.51 1.30
CA ASP A 100 -13.02 0.65 0.41
C ASP A 100 -11.59 0.80 -0.13
N TYR A 101 -11.48 1.04 -1.43
CA TYR A 101 -10.20 1.29 -2.09
C TYR A 101 -10.06 2.77 -2.42
N ALA A 102 -9.04 3.42 -1.88
CA ALA A 102 -8.64 4.77 -2.23
C ALA A 102 -7.73 4.72 -3.46
N ASP A 103 -8.06 5.50 -4.50
CA ASP A 103 -7.22 5.60 -5.69
C ASP A 103 -6.02 6.53 -5.42
N GLU A 104 -4.85 6.13 -5.91
CA GLU A 104 -3.68 7.00 -5.94
C GLU A 104 -3.69 7.85 -7.21
N PRO A 105 -3.40 9.17 -7.11
CA PRO A 105 -3.21 9.99 -8.29
C PRO A 105 -2.10 9.41 -9.18
N PRO A 106 -2.33 9.29 -10.50
CA PRO A 106 -1.32 8.72 -11.39
C PRO A 106 -0.08 9.62 -11.43
N PHE A 107 1.10 9.00 -11.35
CA PHE A 107 2.40 9.66 -11.50
C PHE A 107 2.48 10.55 -12.75
N VAL A 108 1.94 10.06 -13.86
CA VAL A 108 1.79 10.82 -15.11
C VAL A 108 0.55 10.36 -15.85
N ARG A 109 -0.14 11.30 -16.50
CA ARG A 109 -1.25 10.99 -17.40
C ARG A 109 -0.70 10.81 -18.82
N TYR A 110 -0.43 9.57 -19.21
CA TYR A 110 0.02 9.23 -20.56
C TYR A 110 -1.08 8.51 -21.34
N SER A 111 -1.49 9.08 -22.47
CA SER A 111 -2.54 8.52 -23.35
C SER A 111 -1.99 7.83 -24.61
N GLY A 112 -0.68 7.79 -24.78
CA GLY A 112 -0.04 7.14 -25.93
C GLY A 112 0.11 5.63 -25.76
N ARG A 113 0.56 4.95 -26.83
CA ARG A 113 0.88 3.53 -26.75
C ARG A 113 2.17 3.30 -25.96
N VAL A 114 2.13 2.45 -24.94
CA VAL A 114 3.34 1.97 -24.24
C VAL A 114 3.83 0.73 -24.97
N THR A 115 4.95 0.85 -25.71
CA THR A 115 5.54 -0.29 -26.44
C THR A 115 6.85 -0.78 -25.83
N ARG A 116 7.64 0.12 -25.23
CA ARG A 116 8.89 -0.17 -24.53
C ARG A 116 9.08 0.84 -23.42
N PHE A 117 9.56 0.39 -22.25
CA PHE A 117 9.80 1.24 -21.09
C PHE A 117 10.64 2.48 -21.44
N THR A 118 11.77 2.32 -22.14
CA THR A 118 12.66 3.43 -22.50
C THR A 118 11.96 4.50 -23.35
N LYS A 119 11.07 4.10 -24.27
CA LYS A 119 10.35 5.05 -25.13
C LYS A 119 9.31 5.83 -24.32
N TYR A 120 8.57 5.12 -23.48
CA TYR A 120 7.65 5.73 -22.53
C TYR A 120 8.39 6.71 -21.62
N TRP A 121 9.47 6.28 -20.96
CA TRP A 121 10.21 7.09 -20.01
C TRP A 121 10.73 8.39 -20.62
N LYS A 122 11.35 8.33 -21.81
CA LYS A 122 11.79 9.53 -22.55
C LYS A 122 10.68 10.55 -22.82
N THR A 123 9.41 10.11 -22.82
CA THR A 123 8.25 10.97 -23.08
C THR A 123 7.71 11.61 -21.81
N VAL A 124 7.72 10.87 -20.69
CA VAL A 124 7.12 11.31 -19.42
C VAL A 124 8.12 11.94 -18.46
N GLU A 125 9.40 11.57 -18.54
CA GLU A 125 10.48 12.07 -17.67
C GLU A 125 10.56 13.60 -17.61
N PRO A 126 10.45 14.37 -18.72
CA PRO A 126 10.49 15.84 -18.66
C PRO A 126 9.31 16.47 -17.91
N GLN A 127 8.20 15.76 -17.77
CA GLN A 127 7.03 16.24 -17.00
C GLN A 127 7.29 16.16 -15.49
N TRP A 128 8.24 15.31 -15.08
CA TRP A 128 8.54 15.05 -13.68
C TRP A 128 9.84 15.73 -13.20
N PHE A 129 10.87 15.70 -14.05
CA PHE A 129 12.12 16.43 -13.82
C PHE A 129 12.19 17.59 -14.82
N PRO A 130 11.43 18.67 -14.61
CA PRO A 130 11.55 19.85 -15.46
C PRO A 130 13.01 20.31 -15.39
N LYS A 131 13.66 20.43 -16.55
CA LYS A 131 14.99 21.05 -16.61
C LYS A 131 14.86 22.45 -16.04
N ALA A 132 15.73 22.79 -15.09
CA ALA A 132 15.83 24.16 -14.58
C ALA A 132 15.98 25.10 -15.79
N GLN A 133 15.16 26.15 -15.83
CA GLN A 133 15.26 27.23 -16.81
C GLN A 133 16.58 27.98 -16.67
#